data_AF-D9XF87-F1
#
_entry.id   AF-D9XF87-F1
#
_cell.length_a   1.000
_cell.length_b   1.000
_cell.length_c   1.000
_cell.angle_alpha   90.00
_cell.angle_beta   90.00
_cell.angle_gamma   90.00
#
_symmetry.space_group_name_H-M   'P 1'
#
loop_
_entity.id
_entity.type
_entity.pdbx_description
1 polymer ?
#
loop_
_entity_poly.entity_id
_entity_poly.type
_entity_poly.pdbx_seq_one_letter_code
_entity_poly.pdbx_strand_id
1 'polypeptide(L)'
;HLGRALSCDRSRGRCLLRMLVGGRGAGAGTSWEAFVTACGVDAEGAASYAPRPGCQAYPSYVAWLALNGSPADAVLALTANFSAWGGYCATIATALRRHYGFDDTACAFFDFFAEPSPELDETATAAVRAGLDAGRLTESLAHEYGRLLQHYEAMFWSTLVEPTP
;
A
#
# COMPACT_ATOMS: atom_id res chain seq x y z
N HIS A 1 -12.57 -33.64 2.07
CA HIS A 1 -11.77 -32.84 3.04
C HIS A 1 -10.85 -31.78 2.42
N LEU A 2 -10.42 -31.90 1.15
CA LEU A 2 -9.56 -30.90 0.47
C LEU A 2 -10.24 -29.55 0.14
N GLY A 3 -11.57 -29.52 -0.06
CA GLY A 3 -12.29 -28.29 -0.44
C GLY A 3 -12.45 -27.24 0.67
N ARG A 4 -12.34 -27.61 1.95
CA ARG A 4 -12.46 -26.68 3.09
C ARG A 4 -11.15 -25.93 3.40
N ALA A 5 -10.00 -26.56 3.18
CA ALA A 5 -8.69 -25.93 3.37
C ALA A 5 -8.38 -24.89 2.28
N LEU A 6 -8.73 -25.19 1.02
CA LEU A 6 -8.61 -24.26 -0.11
C LEU A 6 -9.49 -23.00 0.05
N SER A 7 -10.64 -23.12 0.73
CA SER A 7 -11.58 -22.04 1.01
C SER A 7 -11.07 -21.09 2.11
N CYS A 8 -10.43 -21.63 3.15
CA CYS A 8 -9.91 -20.86 4.28
C CYS A 8 -8.60 -20.12 3.97
N ASP A 9 -7.85 -20.57 2.96
CA ASP A 9 -6.57 -19.97 2.56
C ASP A 9 -6.75 -18.85 1.52
N ARG A 10 -7.63 -19.05 0.52
CA ARG A 10 -8.09 -17.97 -0.38
C ARG A 10 -8.73 -16.81 0.37
N SER A 11 -9.38 -17.08 1.52
CA SER A 11 -9.99 -16.03 2.32
C SER A 11 -8.96 -15.21 3.09
N ARG A 12 -7.87 -15.79 3.59
CA ARG A 12 -6.82 -15.08 4.35
C ARG A 12 -5.99 -14.13 3.49
N GLY A 13 -5.50 -14.59 2.33
CA GLY A 13 -4.76 -13.73 1.40
C GLY A 13 -5.63 -12.57 0.86
N ARG A 14 -6.91 -12.82 0.57
CA ARG A 14 -7.86 -11.75 0.20
C ARG A 14 -8.20 -10.84 1.38
N CYS A 15 -8.20 -11.34 2.62
CA CYS A 15 -8.46 -10.52 3.81
C CYS A 15 -7.31 -9.54 4.05
N LEU A 16 -6.06 -10.03 3.98
CA LEU A 16 -4.89 -9.18 4.08
C LEU A 16 -4.85 -8.18 2.92
N LEU A 17 -5.04 -8.61 1.69
CA LEU A 17 -5.06 -7.69 0.56
C LEU A 17 -6.20 -6.67 0.65
N ARG A 18 -7.35 -7.04 1.22
CA ARG A 18 -8.44 -6.10 1.54
C ARG A 18 -8.11 -5.18 2.72
N MET A 19 -7.27 -5.57 3.66
CA MET A 19 -6.75 -4.66 4.69
C MET A 19 -5.74 -3.68 4.09
N LEU A 20 -4.82 -4.16 3.25
CA LEU A 20 -3.79 -3.37 2.57
C LEU A 20 -4.40 -2.37 1.58
N VAL A 21 -5.41 -2.80 0.81
CA VAL A 21 -6.15 -1.93 -0.15
C VAL A 21 -7.26 -1.14 0.54
N GLY A 22 -7.80 -1.66 1.64
CA GLY A 22 -8.96 -1.09 2.34
C GLY A 22 -8.64 0.11 3.19
N GLY A 23 -7.36 0.31 3.56
CA GLY A 23 -6.78 1.59 4.03
C GLY A 23 -7.63 2.42 4.98
N ARG A 24 -8.50 1.80 5.77
CA ARG A 24 -9.45 2.47 6.66
C ARG A 24 -9.52 1.73 7.98
N GLY A 25 -8.41 1.76 8.70
CA GLY A 25 -8.51 1.80 10.16
C GLY A 25 -9.26 3.08 10.54
N ALA A 26 -10.13 3.02 11.54
CA ALA A 26 -11.01 4.13 11.92
C ALA A 26 -10.27 5.45 12.25
N GLY A 27 -8.97 5.42 12.57
CA GLY A 27 -8.14 6.61 12.80
C GLY A 27 -7.46 7.22 11.57
N ALA A 28 -7.34 6.47 10.46
CA ALA A 28 -6.71 6.97 9.23
C ALA A 28 -7.63 7.91 8.43
N GLY A 29 -8.95 7.79 8.60
CA GLY A 29 -9.93 8.62 7.88
C GLY A 29 -9.94 10.08 8.32
N THR A 30 -9.93 10.33 9.63
CA THR A 30 -9.95 11.70 10.18
C THR A 30 -8.60 12.42 10.04
N SER A 31 -7.49 11.68 10.13
CA SER A 31 -6.15 12.23 9.91
C SER A 31 -5.89 12.59 8.44
N TRP A 32 -6.47 11.84 7.50
CA TRP A 32 -6.45 12.20 6.08
C TRP A 32 -7.16 13.52 5.80
N GLU A 33 -8.33 13.76 6.41
CA GLU A 33 -9.08 15.02 6.24
C GLU A 33 -8.30 16.23 6.76
N ALA A 34 -7.60 16.08 7.89
CA ALA A 34 -6.72 17.11 8.44
C ALA A 34 -5.58 17.46 7.48
N PHE A 35 -4.94 16.46 6.89
CA PHE A 35 -3.90 16.66 5.88
C PHE A 35 -4.42 17.40 4.64
N VAL A 36 -5.53 16.95 4.07
CA VAL A 36 -6.16 17.58 2.88
C VAL A 36 -6.49 19.05 3.15
N THR A 37 -7.01 19.35 4.34
CA THR A 37 -7.30 20.72 4.77
C THR A 37 -6.03 21.56 4.88
N ALA A 38 -4.96 21.02 5.47
CA ALA A 38 -3.66 21.72 5.58
C ALA A 38 -3.01 21.97 4.21
N CYS A 39 -3.26 21.12 3.21
CA CYS A 39 -2.86 21.35 1.83
C CYS A 39 -3.70 22.41 1.10
N GLY A 40 -4.78 22.93 1.71
CA GLY A 40 -5.69 23.88 1.08
C GLY A 40 -6.49 23.26 -0.08
N VAL A 41 -6.63 21.93 -0.10
CA VAL A 41 -7.40 21.23 -1.13
C VAL A 41 -8.87 21.21 -0.71
N ASP A 42 -9.72 21.88 -1.48
CA ASP A 42 -11.17 21.82 -1.29
C ASP A 42 -11.80 20.65 -2.09
N ALA A 43 -13.09 20.41 -1.86
CA ALA A 43 -13.81 19.31 -2.50
C ALA A 43 -13.88 19.46 -4.03
N GLU A 44 -13.93 20.70 -4.54
CA GLU A 44 -14.00 20.98 -5.98
C GLU A 44 -12.64 20.72 -6.65
N GLY A 45 -11.54 21.15 -6.04
CA GLY A 45 -10.18 20.86 -6.46
C GLY A 45 -9.87 19.36 -6.43
N ALA A 46 -10.32 18.66 -5.40
CA ALA A 46 -10.20 17.20 -5.34
C ALA A 46 -10.99 16.49 -6.45
N ALA A 47 -12.22 16.94 -6.73
CA ALA A 47 -13.08 16.31 -7.74
C ALA A 47 -12.65 16.61 -9.19
N SER A 48 -12.04 17.77 -9.42
CA SER A 48 -11.56 18.20 -10.74
C SER A 48 -10.14 17.73 -11.05
N TYR A 49 -9.42 17.16 -10.08
CA TYR A 49 -8.07 16.66 -10.28
C TYR A 49 -8.03 15.52 -11.31
N ALA A 50 -7.31 15.75 -12.41
CA ALA A 50 -7.03 14.74 -13.41
C ALA A 50 -5.77 13.94 -12.98
N PRO A 51 -5.88 12.63 -12.67
CA PRO A 51 -4.73 11.85 -12.25
C PRO A 51 -3.70 11.71 -13.37
N ARG A 52 -2.43 11.91 -13.03
CA ARG A 52 -1.32 11.69 -13.97
C ARG A 52 -1.20 10.20 -14.29
N PRO A 53 -1.11 9.79 -15.58
CA PRO A 53 -1.07 8.37 -15.93
C PRO A 53 0.06 7.59 -15.26
N GLY A 54 1.27 8.16 -15.18
CA GLY A 54 2.40 7.51 -14.52
C GLY A 54 2.19 7.32 -13.01
N CYS A 55 1.42 8.20 -12.35
CA CYS A 55 1.02 8.03 -10.96
C CYS A 55 -0.06 6.93 -10.77
N GLN A 56 -0.73 6.50 -11.84
CA GLN A 56 -1.72 5.42 -11.79
C GLN A 56 -1.13 4.03 -12.02
N ALA A 57 0.12 3.93 -12.50
CA ALA A 57 0.74 2.66 -12.83
C ALA A 57 0.89 1.73 -11.60
N TYR A 58 1.41 2.25 -10.49
CA TYR A 58 1.55 1.51 -9.24
C TYR A 58 0.21 0.98 -8.69
N PRO A 59 -0.82 1.81 -8.42
CA PRO A 59 -2.08 1.31 -7.90
C PRO A 59 -2.80 0.36 -8.87
N SER A 60 -2.65 0.56 -10.19
CA SER A 60 -3.17 -0.38 -11.19
C SER A 60 -2.49 -1.75 -11.10
N TYR A 61 -1.17 -1.79 -10.88
CA TYR A 61 -0.45 -3.04 -10.73
C TYR A 61 -0.80 -3.78 -9.43
N VAL A 62 -0.96 -3.04 -8.32
CA VAL A 62 -1.46 -3.60 -7.06
C VAL A 62 -2.86 -4.20 -7.25
N ALA A 63 -3.76 -3.51 -7.95
CA ALA A 63 -5.08 -4.03 -8.28
C ALA A 63 -5.00 -5.26 -9.21
N TRP A 64 -4.05 -5.30 -10.15
CA TRP A 64 -3.83 -6.46 -10.99
C TRP A 64 -3.36 -7.67 -10.18
N LEU A 65 -2.41 -7.50 -9.26
CA LEU A 65 -1.95 -8.56 -8.35
C LEU A 65 -3.09 -9.09 -7.48
N ALA A 66 -3.93 -8.18 -6.97
CA ALA A 66 -5.12 -8.52 -6.18
C ALA A 66 -6.13 -9.41 -6.92
N LEU A 67 -6.29 -9.18 -8.22
CA LEU A 67 -7.28 -9.85 -9.05
C LEU A 67 -6.75 -11.12 -9.73
N ASN A 68 -5.46 -11.14 -10.08
CA ASN A 68 -4.87 -12.15 -10.97
C ASN A 68 -3.73 -12.95 -10.32
N GLY A 69 -3.04 -12.40 -9.33
CA GLY A 69 -1.92 -13.07 -8.68
C GLY A 69 -2.37 -14.23 -7.78
N SER A 70 -1.49 -15.21 -7.59
CA SER A 70 -1.64 -16.15 -6.47
C SER A 70 -1.66 -15.34 -5.17
N PRO A 71 -2.59 -15.60 -4.23
CA PRO A 71 -2.63 -14.85 -2.98
C PRO A 71 -1.30 -14.90 -2.19
N ALA A 72 -0.59 -16.04 -2.22
CA ALA A 72 0.68 -16.19 -1.52
C ALA A 72 1.80 -15.34 -2.17
N ASP A 73 1.91 -15.40 -3.50
CA ASP A 73 2.94 -14.64 -4.25
C ASP A 73 2.67 -13.12 -4.16
N ALA A 74 1.41 -12.72 -4.29
CA ALA A 74 1.00 -11.32 -4.20
C ALA A 74 1.22 -10.74 -2.79
N VAL A 75 0.89 -11.50 -1.74
CA VAL A 75 1.15 -11.08 -0.35
C VAL A 75 2.65 -10.97 -0.10
N LEU A 76 3.45 -11.96 -0.50
CA LEU A 76 4.90 -11.90 -0.31
C LEU A 76 5.52 -10.67 -0.99
N ALA A 77 5.10 -10.38 -2.23
CA ALA A 77 5.56 -9.20 -2.97
C ALA A 77 5.13 -7.88 -2.31
N LEU A 78 3.89 -7.77 -1.86
CA LEU A 78 3.36 -6.55 -1.23
C LEU A 78 3.97 -6.32 0.15
N THR A 79 4.13 -7.35 0.98
CA THR A 79 4.72 -7.24 2.32
C THR A 79 6.15 -6.71 2.27
N ALA A 80 6.95 -7.15 1.28
CA ALA A 80 8.27 -6.59 1.05
C ALA A 80 8.20 -5.06 0.77
N ASN A 81 7.20 -4.62 -0.01
CA ASN A 81 7.01 -3.20 -0.33
C ASN A 81 6.51 -2.37 0.88
N PHE A 82 5.72 -2.95 1.78
CA PHE A 82 5.20 -2.23 2.96
C PHE A 82 6.30 -1.72 3.90
N SER A 83 7.42 -2.45 4.00
CA SER A 83 8.57 -1.99 4.77
C SER A 83 9.14 -0.67 4.25
N ALA A 84 9.12 -0.46 2.93
CA ALA A 84 9.56 0.80 2.31
C ALA A 84 8.51 1.91 2.50
N TRP A 85 7.23 1.57 2.43
CA TRP A 85 6.12 2.52 2.62
C TRP A 85 6.20 3.27 3.95
N GLY A 86 6.43 2.57 5.07
CA GLY A 86 6.55 3.23 6.38
C GLY A 86 7.72 4.23 6.44
N GLY A 87 8.85 3.89 5.80
CA GLY A 87 9.99 4.80 5.67
C GLY A 87 9.68 6.07 4.87
N TYR A 88 8.89 5.95 3.79
CA TYR A 88 8.42 7.11 3.03
C TYR A 88 7.47 7.97 3.85
N CYS A 89 6.52 7.38 4.57
CA CYS A 89 5.62 8.12 5.44
C CYS A 89 6.38 8.91 6.51
N ALA A 90 7.36 8.29 7.18
CA ALA A 90 8.23 8.98 8.14
C ALA A 90 8.98 10.17 7.52
N THR A 91 9.51 9.98 6.30
CA THR A 91 10.24 11.01 5.55
C THR A 91 9.32 12.17 5.18
N ILE A 92 8.13 11.87 4.65
CA ILE A 92 7.12 12.87 4.25
C ILE A 92 6.65 13.66 5.47
N ALA A 93 6.30 12.99 6.58
CA ALA A 93 5.85 13.64 7.81
C ALA A 93 6.90 14.62 8.35
N THR A 94 8.18 14.22 8.32
CA THR A 94 9.30 15.08 8.72
C THR A 94 9.44 16.29 7.79
N ALA A 95 9.33 16.07 6.48
CA ALA A 95 9.46 17.13 5.49
C ALA A 95 8.30 18.14 5.57
N LEU A 96 7.06 17.68 5.76
CA LEU A 96 5.87 18.52 5.91
C LEU A 96 6.01 19.48 7.11
N ARG A 97 6.43 18.96 8.27
CA ARG A 97 6.69 19.80 9.46
C ARG A 97 7.81 20.81 9.21
N ARG A 98 8.94 20.34 8.69
CA ARG A 98 10.17 21.15 8.57
C ARG A 98 10.08 22.23 7.49
N HIS A 99 9.48 21.93 6.36
CA HIS A 99 9.53 22.78 5.17
C HIS A 99 8.21 23.50 4.89
N TYR A 100 7.09 22.98 5.40
CA TYR A 100 5.77 23.53 5.12
C TYR A 100 5.02 23.98 6.39
N GLY A 101 5.57 23.74 7.58
CA GLY A 101 4.99 24.20 8.84
C GLY A 101 3.71 23.46 9.25
N PHE A 102 3.49 22.25 8.73
CA PHE A 102 2.32 21.44 9.07
C PHE A 102 2.40 21.00 10.55
N ASP A 103 1.25 20.95 11.22
CA ASP A 103 1.15 20.50 12.61
C ASP A 103 1.06 18.97 12.71
N ASP A 104 1.06 18.46 13.94
CA ASP A 104 0.98 17.02 14.20
C ASP A 104 -0.36 16.42 13.75
N THR A 105 -1.45 17.20 13.79
CA THR A 105 -2.76 16.74 13.34
C THR A 105 -2.78 16.48 11.84
N ALA A 106 -2.19 17.38 11.05
CA ALA A 106 -2.04 17.24 9.61
C ALA A 106 -1.05 16.13 9.20
N CYS A 107 -0.08 15.81 10.07
CA CYS A 107 0.91 14.77 9.82
C CYS A 107 0.51 13.38 10.33
N ALA A 108 -0.53 13.28 11.17
CA ALA A 108 -0.93 12.06 11.87
C ALA A 108 -1.19 10.86 10.95
N PHE A 109 -1.66 11.09 9.71
CA PHE A 109 -1.86 10.03 8.73
C PHE A 109 -0.52 9.36 8.38
N PHE A 110 0.51 10.16 8.12
CA PHE A 110 1.83 9.65 7.79
C PHE A 110 2.51 9.02 9.00
N ASP A 111 2.37 9.62 10.18
CA ASP A 111 2.94 9.03 11.41
C ASP A 111 2.33 7.65 11.70
N PHE A 112 1.01 7.49 11.50
CA PHE A 112 0.34 6.19 11.66
C PHE A 112 0.90 5.11 10.73
N PHE A 113 1.18 5.44 9.47
CA PHE A 113 1.76 4.47 8.53
C PHE A 113 3.28 4.30 8.66
N ALA A 114 3.97 5.24 9.33
CA ALA A 114 5.38 5.13 9.65
C ALA A 114 5.67 4.15 10.79
N GLU A 115 4.69 3.90 11.66
CA GLU A 115 4.80 2.94 12.75
C GLU A 115 4.74 1.50 12.23
N PRO A 116 5.64 0.60 12.70
CA PRO A 116 5.52 -0.83 12.43
C PRO A 116 4.21 -1.39 12.96
N SER A 117 3.57 -2.31 12.23
CA SER A 117 2.39 -3.03 12.71
C SER A 117 2.70 -4.53 12.85
N PRO A 118 2.96 -4.99 14.09
CA PRO A 118 3.17 -6.42 14.36
C PRO A 118 2.03 -7.30 13.87
N GLU A 119 0.78 -6.82 13.95
CA GLU A 119 -0.40 -7.58 13.52
C GLU A 119 -0.41 -7.79 11.99
N LEU A 120 0.02 -6.78 11.21
CA LEU A 120 0.18 -6.92 9.77
C LEU A 120 1.31 -7.90 9.42
N ASP A 121 2.43 -7.81 10.11
CA ASP A 121 3.57 -8.71 9.91
C ASP A 121 3.22 -10.17 10.23
N GLU A 122 2.51 -10.41 11.34
CA GLU A 122 2.02 -11.73 11.72
C GLU A 122 1.03 -12.28 10.69
N THR A 123 0.09 -11.45 10.23
CA THR A 123 -0.90 -11.84 9.22
C THR A 123 -0.25 -12.17 7.88
N ALA A 124 0.69 -11.35 7.43
CA ALA A 124 1.47 -11.58 6.22
C ALA A 124 2.29 -12.87 6.32
N THR A 125 3.01 -13.06 7.42
CA THR A 125 3.81 -14.26 7.68
C THR A 125 2.94 -15.52 7.65
N ALA A 126 1.76 -15.48 8.28
CA ALA A 126 0.82 -16.59 8.30
C ALA A 126 0.28 -16.92 6.90
N ALA A 127 -0.01 -15.91 6.07
CA ALA A 127 -0.48 -16.10 4.70
C ALA A 127 0.61 -16.71 3.79
N VAL A 128 1.85 -16.23 3.90
CA VAL A 128 2.99 -16.78 3.14
C VAL A 128 3.27 -18.23 3.55
N ARG A 129 3.30 -18.53 4.87
CA ARG A 129 3.46 -19.90 5.37
C ARG A 129 2.39 -20.85 4.84
N ALA A 130 1.12 -20.44 4.88
CA ALA A 130 0.03 -21.26 4.35
C ALA A 130 0.16 -21.54 2.84
N GLY A 131 0.67 -20.56 2.08
CA GLY A 131 0.99 -20.73 0.67
C GLY A 131 2.13 -21.71 0.41
N LEU A 132 3.20 -21.62 1.20
CA LEU A 132 4.36 -22.52 1.18
C LEU A 132 3.97 -23.96 1.50
N ASP A 133 3.30 -24.18 2.63
CA ASP A 133 2.90 -25.52 3.11
C ASP A 133 2.00 -26.25 2.10
N ALA A 134 1.29 -25.48 1.28
CA ALA A 134 0.37 -26.01 0.31
C ALA A 134 0.89 -26.01 -1.14
N GLY A 135 2.19 -25.72 -1.34
CA GLY A 135 2.84 -25.74 -2.65
C GLY A 135 2.29 -24.72 -3.64
N ARG A 136 1.78 -23.57 -3.16
CA ARG A 136 1.15 -22.51 -3.95
C ARG A 136 1.97 -21.22 -4.03
N LEU A 137 3.18 -21.24 -3.48
CA LEU A 137 4.14 -20.16 -3.62
C LEU A 137 5.12 -20.50 -4.74
N THR A 138 5.30 -19.57 -5.67
CA THR A 138 6.34 -19.63 -6.69
C THR A 138 7.30 -18.48 -6.44
N GLU A 139 8.45 -18.77 -5.83
CA GLU A 139 9.43 -17.74 -5.43
C GLU A 139 9.83 -16.83 -6.59
N SER A 140 10.08 -17.37 -7.78
CA SER A 140 10.43 -16.57 -8.96
C SER A 140 9.34 -15.57 -9.36
N LEU A 141 8.06 -15.96 -9.28
CA LEU A 141 6.95 -15.06 -9.55
C LEU A 141 6.80 -14.00 -8.45
N ALA A 142 6.93 -14.38 -7.19
CA ALA A 142 6.89 -13.42 -6.08
C ALA A 142 8.02 -12.38 -6.20
N HIS A 143 9.23 -12.80 -6.58
CA HIS A 143 10.35 -11.91 -6.88
C HIS A 143 10.07 -11.00 -8.07
N GLU A 144 9.50 -11.52 -9.16
CA GLU A 144 9.13 -10.73 -10.32
C GLU A 144 8.08 -9.66 -9.97
N TYR A 145 7.06 -10.03 -9.19
CA TYR A 145 6.03 -9.11 -8.70
C TYR A 145 6.63 -8.01 -7.82
N GLY A 146 7.51 -8.36 -6.88
CA GLY A 146 8.21 -7.39 -6.05
C GLY A 146 9.07 -6.43 -6.88
N ARG A 147 9.80 -6.94 -7.88
CA ARG A 147 10.59 -6.11 -8.79
C ARG A 147 9.69 -5.13 -9.57
N LEU A 148 8.57 -5.60 -10.11
CA LEU A 148 7.64 -4.74 -10.86
C LEU A 148 6.98 -3.68 -9.97
N LEU A 149 6.58 -4.03 -8.74
CA LEU A 149 6.09 -3.06 -7.75
C LEU A 149 7.07 -1.89 -7.56
N GLN A 150 8.35 -2.21 -7.33
CA GLN A 150 9.40 -1.20 -7.15
C GLN A 150 9.61 -0.32 -8.38
N HIS A 151 9.53 -0.89 -9.60
CA HIS A 151 9.64 -0.10 -10.83
C HIS A 151 8.42 0.81 -11.04
N TYR A 152 7.21 0.33 -10.74
CA TYR A 152 6.01 1.16 -10.85
C TYR A 152 5.95 2.23 -9.76
N GLU A 153 6.47 1.96 -8.57
CA GLU A 153 6.63 2.97 -7.50
C GLU A 153 7.66 4.04 -7.92
N ALA A 154 8.79 3.65 -8.51
CA ALA A 154 9.75 4.61 -9.07
C ALA A 154 9.14 5.47 -10.20
N MET A 155 8.29 4.87 -11.03
CA MET A 155 7.54 5.60 -12.07
C MET A 155 6.59 6.63 -11.45
N PHE A 156 5.91 6.30 -10.35
CA PHE A 156 5.06 7.25 -9.62
C PHE A 156 5.88 8.47 -9.17
N TRP A 157 7.00 8.26 -8.49
CA TRP A 157 7.85 9.36 -8.00
C TRP A 157 8.46 10.18 -9.14
N SER A 158 8.92 9.53 -10.20
CA SER A 158 9.48 10.22 -11.38
C SER A 158 8.42 11.08 -12.06
N THR A 159 7.20 10.54 -12.20
CA THR A 159 6.08 11.29 -12.76
C THR A 159 5.75 12.49 -11.87
N LEU A 160 5.72 12.35 -10.55
CA LEU A 160 5.37 13.47 -9.65
C LEU A 160 6.30 14.68 -9.79
N VAL A 161 7.59 14.48 -10.05
CA VAL A 161 8.57 15.58 -10.17
C VAL A 161 8.64 16.20 -11.57
N GLU A 162 8.04 15.55 -12.57
CA GLU A 162 7.95 16.12 -13.92
C GLU A 162 6.99 17.34 -13.93
N PRO A 163 7.32 18.41 -14.66
CA PRO A 163 6.43 19.54 -14.84
C PRO A 163 5.08 19.09 -15.41
N THR A 164 3.99 19.68 -14.93
CA THR A 164 2.69 19.54 -15.59
C THR A 164 2.81 20.14 -16.99
N PRO A 165 2.37 19.42 -18.05
CA PRO A 165 2.39 19.94 -19.41
C PRO A 165 1.54 21.20 -19.58
#